data_AF-A0A7Z9NSB0-F1
#
_entry.id   AF-A0A7Z9NSB0-F1
#
_cell.length_a   1.000
_cell.length_b   1.000
_cell.length_c   1.000
_cell.angle_alpha   90.00
_cell.angle_beta   90.00
_cell.angle_gamma   90.00
#
_symmetry.space_group_name_H-M   'P 1'
#
loop_
_entity.id
_entity.type
_entity.pdbx_description
1 polymer ?
#
loop_
_entity_poly.entity_id
_entity_poly.type
_entity_poly.pdbx_seq_one_letter_code
_entity_poly.pdbx_strand_id
1 'polypeptide(L)'
;AGSLSKRLGWEEGRKLVEPIVEFYYKDDDLSDPLLADVHIHTLGLATAEELHELRKRALAVNDCLLKLLAPRGLLLVDFKLEFGHDSSGNLLLADEISPDTCRFWDAETHEKLDKDRFRRDLGGVTDAYAEVLRRLNSNS
;
A
#
# COMPACT_ATOMS: atom_id res chain seq x y z
N ALA A 1 -7.13 -6.19 0.83
CA ALA A 1 -7.47 -7.07 1.98
C ALA A 1 -7.83 -6.17 3.18
N GLY A 2 -7.66 -6.61 4.43
CA GLY A 2 -7.59 -5.71 5.58
C GLY A 2 -8.86 -4.89 5.82
N SER A 3 -8.70 -3.57 6.04
CA SER A 3 -9.79 -2.64 6.37
C SER A 3 -10.86 -2.59 5.27
N LEU A 4 -10.46 -2.63 3.99
CA LEU A 4 -11.39 -2.65 2.86
C LEU A 4 -12.28 -3.90 2.87
N SER A 5 -11.68 -5.08 3.05
CA SER A 5 -12.40 -6.36 3.15
C SER A 5 -13.41 -6.34 4.30
N LYS A 6 -13.00 -5.86 5.48
CA LYS A 6 -13.88 -5.71 6.64
C LYS A 6 -15.01 -4.71 6.39
N ARG A 7 -14.70 -3.54 5.82
CA ARG A 7 -15.66 -2.44 5.56
C ARG A 7 -16.73 -2.83 4.55
N LEU A 8 -16.38 -3.61 3.52
CA LEU A 8 -17.30 -4.01 2.45
C LEU A 8 -17.87 -5.43 2.61
N GLY A 9 -17.46 -6.17 3.64
CA GLY A 9 -17.87 -7.56 3.84
C GLY A 9 -17.37 -8.50 2.74
N TRP A 10 -16.20 -8.21 2.16
CA TRP A 10 -15.60 -9.03 1.10
C TRP A 10 -14.60 -10.01 1.69
N GLU A 11 -14.55 -11.20 1.11
CA GLU A 11 -13.46 -12.16 1.37
C GLU A 11 -12.10 -11.57 0.97
N GLU A 12 -11.07 -11.82 1.78
CA GLU A 12 -9.71 -11.43 1.43
C GLU A 12 -9.20 -12.22 0.23
N GLY A 13 -8.37 -11.60 -0.62
CA GLY A 13 -7.89 -12.21 -1.86
C GLY A 13 -8.85 -12.10 -3.04
N ARG A 14 -10.04 -11.48 -2.85
CA ARG A 14 -10.92 -11.10 -3.95
C ARG A 14 -10.16 -10.25 -4.97
N LYS A 15 -10.07 -10.73 -6.21
CA LYS A 15 -9.48 -9.98 -7.31
C LYS A 15 -10.36 -8.79 -7.67
N LEU A 16 -9.74 -7.63 -7.80
CA LEU A 16 -10.40 -6.41 -8.27
C LEU A 16 -10.32 -6.33 -9.79
N VAL A 17 -11.33 -5.72 -10.40
CA VAL A 17 -11.34 -5.44 -11.85
C VAL A 17 -10.35 -4.32 -12.18
N GLU A 18 -10.21 -3.36 -11.26
CA GLU A 18 -9.29 -2.23 -11.32
C GLU A 18 -8.73 -1.91 -9.93
N PRO A 19 -7.52 -1.34 -9.81
CA PRO A 19 -6.97 -0.90 -8.54
C PRO A 19 -7.83 0.20 -7.91
N ILE A 20 -8.00 0.16 -6.59
CA ILE A 20 -8.70 1.20 -5.83
C ILE A 20 -7.66 2.10 -5.15
N VAL A 21 -7.80 3.42 -5.29
CA VAL A 21 -6.98 4.41 -4.57
C VAL A 21 -7.84 5.07 -3.49
N GLU A 22 -7.47 4.86 -2.24
CA GLU A 22 -8.12 5.41 -1.05
C GLU A 22 -7.21 6.45 -0.37
N PHE A 23 -7.80 7.50 0.18
CA PHE A 23 -7.09 8.50 0.96
C PHE A 23 -7.46 8.39 2.44
N TYR A 24 -6.44 8.42 3.29
CA TYR A 24 -6.58 8.39 4.74
C TYR A 24 -5.96 9.65 5.33
N TYR A 25 -6.63 10.25 6.31
CA TYR A 25 -6.10 11.40 7.03
C TYR A 25 -5.07 10.91 8.03
N LYS A 26 -3.81 11.34 7.92
CA LYS A 26 -2.75 10.91 8.84
C LYS A 26 -2.89 11.64 10.18
N ASP A 27 -3.56 11.00 11.11
CA ASP A 27 -3.85 11.51 12.45
C ASP A 27 -4.09 10.31 13.39
N ASP A 28 -3.09 10.01 14.22
CA ASP A 28 -3.10 8.86 15.12
C ASP A 28 -4.22 8.96 16.17
N ASP A 29 -4.55 10.16 16.65
CA ASP A 29 -5.61 10.39 17.64
C ASP A 29 -7.00 10.07 17.05
N LEU A 30 -7.15 10.20 15.74
CA LEU A 30 -8.36 9.86 14.99
C LEU A 30 -8.31 8.46 14.35
N SER A 31 -7.25 7.70 14.59
CA SER A 31 -7.03 6.36 14.01
C SER A 31 -7.09 6.36 12.48
N ASP A 32 -6.48 7.36 11.86
CA ASP A 32 -6.37 7.53 10.41
C ASP A 32 -7.69 7.34 9.64
N PRO A 33 -8.67 8.27 9.72
CA PRO A 33 -9.95 8.07 9.08
C PRO A 33 -9.87 8.12 7.55
N LEU A 34 -10.69 7.29 6.87
CA LEU A 34 -10.88 7.33 5.42
C LEU A 34 -11.53 8.67 5.02
N LEU A 35 -10.94 9.35 4.03
CA LEU A 35 -11.47 10.59 3.46
C LEU A 35 -11.98 10.40 2.03
N ALA A 36 -13.09 11.07 1.75
CA ALA A 36 -13.52 11.35 0.39
C ALA A 36 -12.87 12.67 -0.10
N ASP A 37 -12.81 12.87 -1.42
CA ASP A 37 -12.19 14.05 -2.03
C ASP A 37 -12.81 15.36 -1.52
N VAL A 38 -14.12 15.36 -1.24
CA VAL A 38 -14.81 16.51 -0.64
C VAL A 38 -14.30 16.84 0.77
N HIS A 39 -13.93 15.85 1.57
CA HIS A 39 -13.33 16.08 2.88
C HIS A 39 -11.95 16.72 2.72
N ILE A 40 -11.13 16.18 1.82
CA ILE A 40 -9.77 16.68 1.54
C ILE A 40 -9.82 18.13 1.09
N HIS A 41 -10.73 18.45 0.17
CA HIS A 41 -10.95 19.81 -0.31
C HIS A 41 -11.44 20.74 0.81
N THR A 42 -12.42 20.30 1.60
CA THR A 42 -13.00 21.11 2.70
C THR A 42 -11.96 21.41 3.79
N LEU A 43 -11.07 20.47 4.06
CA LEU A 43 -9.97 20.62 5.02
C LEU A 43 -8.78 21.41 4.44
N GLY A 44 -8.78 21.70 3.14
CA GLY A 44 -7.69 22.41 2.46
C GLY A 44 -6.37 21.62 2.42
N LEU A 45 -6.41 20.28 2.45
CA LEU A 45 -5.19 19.45 2.51
C LEU A 45 -4.52 19.30 1.14
N ALA A 46 -5.28 19.37 0.04
CA ALA A 46 -4.77 19.31 -1.32
C ALA A 46 -5.75 19.95 -2.32
N THR A 47 -5.22 20.48 -3.42
CA THR A 47 -6.00 20.92 -4.58
C THR A 47 -6.53 19.75 -5.40
N ALA A 48 -7.49 20.02 -6.30
CA ALA A 48 -8.02 18.98 -7.20
C ALA A 48 -6.93 18.46 -8.15
N GLU A 49 -6.04 19.35 -8.60
CA GLU A 49 -4.90 19.04 -9.45
C GLU A 49 -3.88 18.16 -8.73
N GLU A 50 -3.55 18.48 -7.47
CA GLU A 50 -2.67 17.64 -6.64
C GLU A 50 -3.30 16.28 -6.36
N LEU A 51 -4.60 16.21 -6.04
CA LEU A 51 -5.30 14.93 -5.85
C LEU A 51 -5.24 14.05 -7.10
N HIS A 52 -5.42 14.65 -8.28
CA HIS A 52 -5.29 13.93 -9.55
C HIS A 52 -3.85 13.38 -9.73
N GLU A 53 -2.84 14.20 -9.47
CA GLU A 53 -1.44 13.80 -9.59
C GLU A 53 -1.05 12.73 -8.55
N LEU A 54 -1.55 12.81 -7.32
CA LEU A 54 -1.36 11.80 -6.27
C LEU A 54 -1.93 10.44 -6.72
N ARG A 55 -3.15 10.40 -7.25
CA ARG A 55 -3.76 9.17 -7.78
C ARG A 55 -2.94 8.60 -8.92
N LYS A 56 -2.54 9.44 -9.87
CA LYS A 56 -1.73 9.05 -11.03
C LYS A 56 -0.39 8.45 -10.59
N ARG A 57 0.29 9.06 -9.62
CA ARG A 57 1.56 8.56 -9.08
C ARG A 57 1.39 7.26 -8.30
N ALA A 58 0.33 7.14 -7.49
CA ALA A 58 0.04 5.90 -6.78
C ALA A 58 -0.18 4.72 -7.74
N LEU A 59 -0.90 4.94 -8.85
CA LEU A 59 -1.08 3.92 -9.89
C LEU A 59 0.21 3.61 -10.64
N ALA A 60 1.05 4.62 -10.92
CA ALA A 60 2.37 4.38 -11.53
C ALA A 60 3.29 3.55 -10.61
N VAL A 61 3.28 3.81 -9.31
CA VAL A 61 4.00 3.00 -8.31
C VAL A 61 3.44 1.59 -8.26
N ASN A 62 2.11 1.42 -8.25
CA ASN A 62 1.46 0.12 -8.31
C ASN A 62 1.97 -0.71 -9.51
N ASP A 63 1.97 -0.12 -10.71
CA ASP A 63 2.42 -0.80 -11.91
C ASP A 63 3.90 -1.19 -11.85
N CYS A 64 4.74 -0.34 -11.27
CA CYS A 64 6.17 -0.60 -11.08
C CYS A 64 6.38 -1.78 -10.12
N LEU A 65 5.71 -1.76 -8.96
CA LEU A 65 5.82 -2.80 -7.94
C LEU A 65 5.25 -4.14 -8.44
N LEU A 66 4.12 -4.14 -9.15
CA LEU A 66 3.56 -5.36 -9.74
C LEU A 66 4.54 -6.03 -10.71
N LYS A 67 5.17 -5.25 -11.60
CA LYS A 67 6.18 -5.75 -12.55
C LYS A 67 7.43 -6.26 -11.84
N LEU A 68 7.83 -5.63 -10.74
CA LEU A 68 8.96 -6.06 -9.93
C LEU A 68 8.66 -7.39 -9.19
N LEU A 69 7.49 -7.51 -8.59
CA LEU A 69 7.16 -8.57 -7.64
C LEU A 69 6.65 -9.86 -8.31
N ALA A 70 5.90 -9.76 -9.41
CA ALA A 70 5.33 -10.91 -10.11
C ALA A 70 6.36 -12.00 -10.51
N PRO A 71 7.50 -11.68 -11.16
CA PRO A 71 8.49 -12.71 -11.52
C PRO A 71 9.20 -13.31 -10.30
N ARG A 72 9.04 -12.72 -9.11
CA ARG A 72 9.63 -13.17 -7.85
C ARG A 72 8.65 -14.00 -7.01
N GLY A 73 7.50 -14.38 -7.57
CA GLY A 73 6.47 -15.16 -6.88
C GLY A 73 5.84 -14.41 -5.71
N LEU A 74 5.79 -13.07 -5.77
CA LEU A 74 5.18 -12.23 -4.75
C LEU A 74 3.95 -11.52 -5.33
N LEU A 75 2.83 -11.63 -4.62
CA LEU A 75 1.61 -10.87 -4.88
C LEU A 75 1.66 -9.57 -4.10
N LEU A 76 1.49 -8.45 -4.79
CA LEU A 76 1.19 -7.16 -4.17
C LEU A 76 -0.32 -7.06 -3.94
N VAL A 77 -0.75 -7.18 -2.69
CA VAL A 77 -2.18 -7.20 -2.34
C VAL A 77 -2.74 -5.78 -2.20
N ASP A 78 -2.02 -4.93 -1.47
CA ASP A 78 -2.25 -3.50 -1.31
C ASP A 78 -1.01 -2.85 -0.67
N PHE A 79 -0.92 -1.52 -0.70
CA PHE A 79 0.18 -0.76 -0.09
C PHE A 79 -0.25 0.68 0.25
N LYS A 80 0.46 1.30 1.19
CA LYS A 80 0.32 2.71 1.58
C LYS A 80 1.51 3.51 1.03
N LEU A 81 1.24 4.72 0.55
CA LEU A 81 2.27 5.70 0.21
C LEU A 81 2.03 7.00 0.99
N GLU A 82 3.10 7.74 1.23
CA GLU A 82 3.04 9.12 1.70
C GLU A 82 3.80 10.02 0.73
N PHE A 83 3.25 11.20 0.48
CA PHE A 83 3.85 12.19 -0.40
C PHE A 83 4.10 13.48 0.37
N GLY A 84 5.15 14.19 -0.02
CA GLY A 84 5.49 15.50 0.53
C GLY A 84 5.97 16.44 -0.56
N HIS A 85 6.07 17.72 -0.22
CA HIS A 85 6.66 18.73 -1.08
C HIS A 85 8.11 18.98 -0.70
N ASP A 86 8.99 19.05 -1.69
CA ASP A 86 10.36 19.53 -1.47
C ASP A 86 10.39 21.06 -1.28
N SER A 87 11.58 21.62 -1.04
CA SER A 87 11.77 23.06 -0.84
C SER A 87 11.40 23.92 -2.06
N SER A 88 11.24 23.30 -3.24
CA SER A 88 10.85 23.96 -4.49
C SER A 88 9.36 23.78 -4.79
N GLY A 89 8.61 23.10 -3.91
CA GLY A 89 7.20 22.80 -4.10
C GLY A 89 6.92 21.59 -5.01
N ASN A 90 7.93 20.77 -5.34
CA ASN A 90 7.69 19.57 -6.13
C ASN A 90 7.12 18.45 -5.26
N LEU A 91 6.07 17.80 -5.74
CA LEU A 91 5.49 16.62 -5.10
C LEU A 91 6.41 15.41 -5.29
N LEU A 92 6.87 14.84 -4.19
CA LEU A 92 7.75 13.67 -4.14
C LEU A 92 7.12 12.54 -3.32
N LEU A 93 7.37 11.31 -3.76
CA LEU A 93 7.13 10.14 -2.94
C LEU A 93 8.11 10.15 -1.77
N ALA A 94 7.60 9.92 -0.56
CA ALA A 94 8.35 9.92 0.69
C ALA A 94 8.11 8.62 1.47
N ASP A 95 8.47 8.63 2.75
CA ASP A 95 8.35 7.49 3.69
C ASP A 95 9.06 6.23 3.14
N GLU A 96 8.47 5.05 3.34
CA GLU A 96 9.07 3.77 2.99
C GLU A 96 8.14 2.86 2.18
N ILE A 97 8.74 2.00 1.37
CA ILE A 97 8.09 0.86 0.73
C ILE A 97 8.72 -0.41 1.29
N SER A 98 7.99 -1.08 2.18
CA SER A 98 8.49 -2.20 2.97
C SER A 98 7.37 -3.21 3.25
N PRO A 99 7.66 -4.40 3.80
CA PRO A 99 6.61 -5.29 4.30
C PRO A 99 5.80 -4.71 5.49
N ASP A 100 6.19 -3.55 6.03
CA ASP A 100 5.42 -2.78 7.01
C ASP A 100 4.30 -1.97 6.34
N THR A 101 4.58 -1.38 5.17
CA THR A 101 3.67 -0.51 4.41
C THR A 101 2.98 -1.19 3.22
N CYS A 102 3.42 -2.39 2.85
CA CYS A 102 2.85 -3.22 1.79
C CYS A 102 2.36 -4.56 2.33
N ARG A 103 1.25 -5.07 1.79
CA ARG A 103 0.83 -6.46 1.97
C ARG A 103 1.38 -7.32 0.84
N PHE A 104 2.28 -8.23 1.19
CA PHE A 104 2.90 -9.17 0.27
C PHE A 104 2.46 -10.58 0.60
N TRP A 105 1.90 -11.29 -0.36
CA TRP A 105 1.60 -12.71 -0.20
C TRP A 105 2.46 -13.55 -1.14
N ASP A 106 2.80 -14.76 -0.72
CA ASP A 106 3.36 -15.76 -1.61
C ASP A 106 2.36 -16.12 -2.71
N ALA A 107 2.81 -16.18 -3.96
CA ALA A 107 1.91 -16.36 -5.10
C ALA A 107 1.29 -17.76 -5.23
N GLU A 108 1.91 -18.79 -4.66
CA GLU A 108 1.42 -20.16 -4.75
C GLU A 108 0.58 -20.54 -3.52
N THR A 109 1.07 -20.18 -2.34
CA THR A 109 0.49 -20.60 -1.05
C THR A 109 -0.43 -19.56 -0.44
N HIS A 110 -0.38 -18.31 -0.92
CA HIS A 110 -1.00 -17.14 -0.30
C HIS A 110 -0.56 -16.91 1.16
N GLU A 111 0.61 -17.43 1.54
CA GLU A 111 1.22 -17.12 2.83
C GLU A 111 1.49 -15.61 2.93
N LYS A 112 1.14 -15.01 4.07
CA LYS A 112 1.39 -13.59 4.33
C LYS A 112 2.86 -13.40 4.66
N LEU A 113 3.52 -12.50 3.93
CA LEU A 113 4.94 -12.19 4.06
C LEU A 113 5.16 -10.72 4.52
N ASP A 114 4.18 -10.18 5.25
CA ASP A 114 4.10 -8.78 5.64
C ASP A 114 3.68 -8.61 7.11
N LYS A 115 3.53 -7.36 7.57
CA LYS A 115 3.15 -7.00 8.95
C LYS A 115 1.83 -7.62 9.42
N ASP A 116 0.95 -8.09 8.55
CA ASP A 116 -0.23 -8.84 8.97
C ASP A 116 0.13 -10.11 9.76
N ARG A 117 1.35 -10.67 9.61
CA ARG A 117 1.83 -11.74 10.49
C ARG A 117 1.90 -11.33 11.95
N PHE A 118 2.32 -10.10 12.21
CA PHE A 118 2.30 -9.52 13.57
C PHE A 118 0.87 -9.19 13.99
N ARG A 119 0.09 -8.49 13.14
CA ARG A 119 -1.27 -8.05 13.46
C ARG A 119 -2.24 -9.20 13.79
N ARG A 120 -1.92 -10.42 13.36
CA ARG A 120 -2.76 -11.62 13.51
C ARG A 120 -2.06 -12.75 14.27
N ASP A 121 -0.96 -12.46 14.98
CA ASP A 121 -0.22 -13.42 15.80
C ASP A 121 0.18 -14.72 15.06
N LEU A 122 0.58 -14.61 13.78
CA LEU A 122 0.97 -15.76 12.94
C LEU A 122 2.44 -16.19 13.11
N GLY A 123 3.21 -15.46 13.94
CA GLY A 123 4.65 -15.68 14.14
C GLY A 123 5.52 -15.42 12.89
N GLY A 124 6.83 -15.60 13.00
CA GLY A 124 7.75 -15.59 11.84
C GLY A 124 7.84 -14.26 11.07
N VAL A 125 7.62 -13.11 11.73
CA VAL A 125 7.61 -11.79 11.08
C VAL A 125 8.97 -11.48 10.44
N THR A 126 10.07 -11.67 11.19
CA THR A 126 11.43 -11.43 10.70
C THR A 126 11.80 -12.35 9.54
N ASP A 127 11.38 -13.61 9.60
CA ASP A 127 11.66 -14.61 8.57
C ASP A 127 10.91 -14.27 7.28
N ALA A 128 9.65 -13.84 7.39
CA ALA A 128 8.88 -13.34 6.26
C ALA A 128 9.54 -12.13 5.58
N TYR A 129 10.08 -11.19 6.36
CA TYR A 129 10.72 -9.99 5.80
C TYR A 129 12.05 -10.35 5.13
N ALA A 130 12.82 -11.26 5.74
CA ALA A 130 14.04 -11.79 5.15
C ALA A 130 13.76 -12.56 3.84
N GLU A 131 12.64 -13.27 3.77
CA GLU A 131 12.21 -13.98 2.56
C GLU A 131 11.84 -13.00 1.43
N VAL A 132 11.11 -11.93 1.73
CA VAL A 132 10.83 -10.86 0.75
C VAL A 132 12.14 -10.27 0.24
N LEU A 133 13.07 -9.91 1.13
CA LEU A 133 14.38 -9.37 0.75
C LEU A 133 15.18 -10.36 -0.13
N ARG A 134 15.19 -11.64 0.24
CA ARG A 134 15.88 -12.70 -0.53
C ARG A 134 15.33 -12.79 -1.95
N ARG A 135 14.00 -12.78 -2.12
CA ARG A 135 13.34 -12.82 -3.43
C ARG A 135 13.62 -11.56 -4.25
N LEU A 136 13.65 -10.39 -3.62
CA LEU A 136 13.98 -9.13 -4.29
C LEU A 136 15.42 -9.12 -4.83
N ASN A 137 16.38 -9.65 -4.05
CA ASN A 137 17.79 -9.75 -4.41
C ASN A 137 18.13 -10.91 -5.35
N SER A 138 17.17 -11.80 -5.62
CA SER A 138 17.36 -12.88 -6.58
C SER A 138 17.39 -12.24 -7.98
N ASN A 139 18.55 -12.26 -8.65
CA ASN A 139 18.66 -11.79 -10.03
C ASN A 139 17.67 -12.59 -10.90
N SER A 140 16.78 -11.87 -11.57
CA SER A 140 15.88 -12.40 -12.61
C SER A 140 16.67 -12.69 -13.88
#